data_AF-A0A496SG48-F1
#
_entry.id   AF-A0A496SG48-F1
#
_cell.length_a   1.000
_cell.length_b   1.000
_cell.length_c   1.000
_cell.angle_alpha   90.00
_cell.angle_beta   90.00
_cell.angle_gamma   90.00
#
_symmetry.space_group_name_H-M   'P 1'
#
loop_
_entity.id
_entity.type
_entity.pdbx_description
1 polymer ?
#
loop_
_entity_poly.entity_id
_entity_poly.type
_entity_poly.pdbx_seq_one_letter_code
_entity_poly.pdbx_strand_id
1 'polypeptide(L)'
;MISIAAQKKELRENSQRFRIGIFREEGFPVRGVPEGLTPDWLKEVLENENFVVFLDELEIRTYSLVRPEFLDLIILPYGEAFPQRAFRILKKYLQDGGCLLTTGGRPFWKPIRRESGQWKVEECDPYDRYLSELGIKYYQPENPPADFHFDTELLPDCPERMGAGGGSFGLITTTSDEYALPDPPCGNVFPERVPTRSFDVVVEGRDRYGQAVCSSVILARNWQSGGRWCLVGATGEEHPLSPNWPYAARFLRNVVAQLASPLMLYELHPGYACYRQGEGVDISVRAANFSPEGRRASLQLTISTEEGEVHQMEKKLELGSGQKQSVEFHWQPEQFESDLYFIEARLYDGSLLVDRTKNGFVVWDREVLERGPSIRIQGNYFQIREKESVITGVNYYESERGELMWLKPNVWRLAQDLRQMRQLGINYLRPHYHHSKWFRDYMKYAHRG
;
A
#
# COMPACT_ATOMS: atom_id res chain seq x y z
N MET A 1 19.25 33.04 -2.65
CA MET A 1 19.71 31.71 -2.18
C MET A 1 20.13 31.82 -0.74
N ILE A 2 19.39 31.16 0.15
CA ILE A 2 19.83 30.93 1.53
C ILE A 2 21.02 29.95 1.46
N SER A 3 22.04 30.09 2.31
CA SER A 3 23.15 29.14 2.30
C SER A 3 22.69 27.76 2.80
N ILE A 4 23.27 26.67 2.27
CA ILE A 4 23.01 25.29 2.72
C ILE A 4 23.10 25.16 4.26
N ALA A 5 24.01 25.92 4.89
CA ALA A 5 24.17 25.94 6.34
C ALA A 5 22.97 26.58 7.06
N ALA A 6 22.41 27.67 6.52
CA ALA A 6 21.24 28.34 7.10
C ALA A 6 19.97 27.49 6.96
N GLN A 7 19.78 26.80 5.83
CA GLN A 7 18.63 25.91 5.65
C GLN A 7 18.69 24.67 6.55
N LYS A 8 19.89 24.10 6.76
CA LYS A 8 20.10 23.04 7.78
C LYS A 8 19.77 23.50 9.18
N LYS A 9 20.09 24.75 9.51
CA LYS A 9 19.78 25.32 10.82
C LYS A 9 18.27 25.44 10.99
N GLU A 10 17.56 25.95 9.99
CA GLU A 10 16.11 26.11 10.01
C GLU A 10 15.34 24.77 10.14
N LEU A 11 15.76 23.74 9.40
CA LEU A 11 15.18 22.39 9.48
C LEU A 11 15.40 21.73 10.86
N ARG A 12 16.51 22.08 11.53
CA ARG A 12 16.80 21.60 12.89
C ARG A 12 15.97 22.33 13.94
N GLU A 13 15.81 23.64 13.79
CA GLU A 13 15.03 24.47 14.72
C GLU A 13 13.53 24.10 14.71
N ASN A 14 13.04 23.49 13.62
CA ASN A 14 11.65 23.08 13.46
C ASN A 14 11.41 21.56 13.59
N SER A 15 12.29 20.82 14.26
CA SER A 15 12.19 19.34 14.38
C SER A 15 10.94 18.82 15.11
N GLN A 16 10.18 19.71 15.76
CA GLN A 16 8.93 19.39 16.46
C GLN A 16 7.70 19.38 15.53
N ARG A 17 7.83 19.93 14.31
CA ARG A 17 6.79 19.92 13.28
C ARG A 17 7.17 18.92 12.19
N PHE A 18 6.18 18.43 11.45
CA PHE A 18 6.42 17.64 10.25
C PHE A 18 7.01 18.54 9.14
N ARG A 19 8.15 18.15 8.56
CA ARG A 19 8.96 18.98 7.65
C ARG A 19 8.78 18.52 6.21
N ILE A 20 8.25 19.41 5.38
CA ILE A 20 7.83 19.13 4.01
C ILE A 20 8.70 19.95 3.06
N GLY A 21 9.32 19.26 2.10
CA GLY A 21 10.05 19.86 0.99
C GLY A 21 9.24 19.75 -0.29
N ILE A 22 8.82 20.89 -0.84
CA ILE A 22 8.08 20.95 -2.11
C ILE A 22 9.06 21.27 -3.22
N PHE A 23 9.20 20.38 -4.20
CA PHE A 23 10.05 20.64 -5.36
C PHE A 23 9.52 21.86 -6.14
N ARG A 24 10.36 22.88 -6.30
CA ARG A 24 10.04 24.09 -7.08
C ARG A 24 11.24 24.55 -7.86
N GLU A 25 11.09 24.60 -9.18
CA GLU A 25 12.15 25.02 -10.09
C GLU A 25 11.53 25.89 -11.19
N GLU A 26 12.20 27.00 -11.53
CA GLU A 26 11.64 27.99 -12.44
C GLU A 26 11.47 27.43 -13.86
N GLY A 27 10.27 27.59 -14.41
CA GLY A 27 9.91 27.12 -15.75
C GLY A 27 9.87 25.59 -15.89
N PHE A 28 9.93 24.84 -14.78
CA PHE A 28 9.89 23.38 -14.83
C PHE A 28 8.57 22.89 -15.46
N PRO A 29 8.60 21.96 -16.43
CA PRO A 29 7.39 21.54 -17.15
C PRO A 29 6.39 20.81 -16.26
N VAL A 30 5.13 21.26 -16.30
CA VAL A 30 3.97 20.57 -15.69
C VAL A 30 3.41 19.53 -16.67
N ARG A 31 3.01 18.34 -16.18
CA ARG A 31 2.47 17.25 -17.01
C ARG A 31 1.27 16.55 -16.35
N GLY A 32 0.09 16.72 -16.93
CA GLY A 32 -1.09 15.89 -16.63
C GLY A 32 -1.82 16.21 -15.33
N VAL A 33 -1.54 17.35 -14.70
CA VAL A 33 -2.22 17.82 -13.47
C VAL A 33 -3.07 19.06 -13.76
N PRO A 34 -4.11 19.34 -12.94
CA PRO A 34 -5.03 20.46 -13.15
C PRO A 34 -4.35 21.82 -13.07
N GLU A 35 -4.95 22.81 -13.72
CA GLU A 35 -4.53 24.20 -13.56
C GLU A 35 -4.66 24.65 -12.09
N GLY A 36 -3.71 25.45 -11.62
CA GLY A 36 -3.67 25.94 -10.23
C GLY A 36 -3.04 24.99 -9.21
N LEU A 37 -2.89 23.68 -9.52
CA LEU A 37 -2.08 22.78 -8.68
C LEU A 37 -0.61 23.18 -8.82
N THR A 38 -0.17 24.06 -7.93
CA THR A 38 1.15 24.70 -7.96
C THR A 38 1.91 24.43 -6.66
N PRO A 39 3.25 24.54 -6.67
CA PRO A 39 4.03 24.52 -5.45
C PRO A 39 3.54 25.51 -4.40
N ASP A 40 3.12 26.72 -4.82
CA ASP A 40 2.64 27.77 -3.91
C ASP A 40 1.28 27.41 -3.30
N TRP A 41 0.34 26.87 -4.07
CA TRP A 41 -0.93 26.36 -3.52
C TRP A 41 -0.71 25.25 -2.50
N LEU A 42 0.19 24.30 -2.79
CA LEU A 42 0.53 23.23 -1.86
C LEU A 42 1.11 23.78 -0.54
N LYS A 43 1.98 24.80 -0.63
CA LYS A 43 2.53 25.46 0.56
C LYS A 43 1.45 26.18 1.36
N GLU A 44 0.59 26.96 0.70
CA GLU A 44 -0.52 27.67 1.33
C GLU A 44 -1.42 26.73 2.14
N VAL A 45 -1.75 25.56 1.57
CA VAL A 45 -2.61 24.57 2.23
C VAL A 45 -1.96 23.91 3.45
N LEU A 46 -0.63 23.73 3.43
CA LEU A 46 0.09 22.88 4.39
C LEU A 46 0.87 23.64 5.48
N GLU A 47 1.27 24.89 5.25
CA GLU A 47 2.18 25.65 6.11
C GLU A 47 1.63 25.97 7.51
N ASN A 48 0.31 26.01 7.66
CA ASN A 48 -0.33 26.27 8.97
C ASN A 48 -0.04 25.14 9.98
N GLU A 49 0.00 23.89 9.52
CA GLU A 49 0.16 22.71 10.38
C GLU A 49 1.61 22.17 10.31
N ASN A 50 2.31 22.41 9.21
CA ASN A 50 3.61 21.81 8.91
C ASN A 50 4.71 22.86 8.69
N PHE A 51 5.97 22.46 8.85
CA PHE A 51 7.09 23.27 8.40
C PHE A 51 7.34 23.01 6.91
N VAL A 52 7.06 24.00 6.05
CA VAL A 52 7.09 23.81 4.59
C VAL A 52 8.15 24.69 3.94
N VAL A 53 9.08 24.07 3.21
CA VAL A 53 10.12 24.74 2.43
C VAL A 53 10.03 24.37 0.96
N PHE A 54 10.47 25.27 0.09
CA PHE A 54 10.73 24.95 -1.30
C PHE A 54 12.12 24.36 -1.47
N LEU A 55 12.26 23.41 -2.39
CA LEU A 55 13.52 22.80 -2.77
C LEU A 55 13.69 22.88 -4.28
N ASP A 56 14.80 23.43 -4.76
CA ASP A 56 15.20 23.38 -6.16
C ASP A 56 15.88 22.03 -6.53
N GLU A 57 16.25 21.83 -7.80
CA GLU A 57 16.89 20.56 -8.23
C GLU A 57 18.21 20.31 -7.48
N LEU A 58 18.99 21.35 -7.19
CA LEU A 58 20.29 21.24 -6.53
C LEU A 58 20.14 20.87 -5.05
N GLU A 59 19.15 21.46 -4.37
CA GLU A 59 18.83 21.19 -2.97
C GLU A 59 18.35 19.74 -2.80
N ILE A 60 17.46 19.24 -3.68
CA ILE A 60 17.03 17.83 -3.65
C ILE A 60 18.22 16.89 -3.90
N ARG A 61 19.14 17.25 -4.80
CA ARG A 61 20.35 16.47 -5.07
C ARG A 61 21.37 16.48 -3.92
N THR A 62 21.20 17.37 -2.96
CA THR A 62 22.09 17.48 -1.81
C THR A 62 21.54 16.61 -0.68
N TYR A 63 21.88 15.32 -0.68
CA TYR A 63 21.35 14.35 0.30
C TYR A 63 21.41 14.80 1.76
N SER A 64 22.47 15.53 2.14
CA SER A 64 22.59 16.06 3.51
C SER A 64 21.54 17.11 3.92
N LEU A 65 20.74 17.63 2.96
CA LEU A 65 19.58 18.49 3.19
C LEU A 65 18.27 17.70 3.24
N VAL A 66 18.16 16.62 2.46
CA VAL A 66 16.91 15.89 2.30
C VAL A 66 16.81 14.59 3.07
N ARG A 67 17.86 14.13 3.76
CA ARG A 67 17.80 12.88 4.54
C ARG A 67 16.67 12.90 5.60
N PRO A 68 16.07 11.75 5.94
CA PRO A 68 14.85 11.70 6.77
C PRO A 68 14.99 12.36 8.15
N GLU A 69 16.20 12.45 8.70
CA GLU A 69 16.41 13.15 9.98
C GLU A 69 16.18 14.66 9.89
N PHE A 70 16.23 15.25 8.68
CA PHE A 70 16.02 16.68 8.43
C PHE A 70 14.74 16.98 7.65
N LEU A 71 14.26 16.06 6.83
CA LEU A 71 13.10 16.28 5.98
C LEU A 71 12.22 15.04 5.91
N ASP A 72 10.98 15.16 6.36
CA ASP A 72 10.10 14.01 6.56
C ASP A 72 9.35 13.62 5.27
N LEU A 73 8.98 14.61 4.45
CA LEU A 73 8.24 14.42 3.19
C LEU A 73 8.83 15.26 2.04
N ILE A 74 8.97 14.63 0.87
CA ILE A 74 9.18 15.32 -0.41
C ILE A 74 7.91 15.27 -1.26
N ILE A 75 7.47 16.43 -1.77
CA ILE A 75 6.37 16.54 -2.72
C ILE A 75 6.90 16.86 -4.12
N LEU A 76 6.46 16.09 -5.13
CA LEU A 76 6.72 16.32 -6.55
C LEU A 76 5.44 16.87 -7.22
N PRO A 77 5.35 18.20 -7.46
CA PRO A 77 4.08 18.85 -7.79
C PRO A 77 3.76 18.96 -9.29
N TYR A 78 4.61 18.38 -10.16
CA TYR A 78 4.51 18.57 -11.62
C TYR A 78 3.88 17.38 -12.36
N GLY A 79 3.05 16.60 -11.66
CA GLY A 79 2.40 15.40 -12.21
C GLY A 79 3.40 14.33 -12.63
N GLU A 80 3.37 13.95 -13.91
CA GLU A 80 4.28 12.92 -14.45
C GLU A 80 5.74 13.37 -14.52
N ALA A 81 6.00 14.67 -14.47
CA ALA A 81 7.33 15.24 -14.61
C ALA A 81 8.11 15.28 -13.30
N PHE A 82 9.38 14.89 -13.35
CA PHE A 82 10.27 14.88 -12.19
C PHE A 82 11.72 15.26 -12.57
N PRO A 83 12.50 15.82 -11.64
CA PRO A 83 13.88 16.21 -11.89
C PRO A 83 14.76 14.97 -12.02
N GLN A 84 15.14 14.63 -13.25
CA GLN A 84 15.84 13.40 -13.58
C GLN A 84 17.14 13.24 -12.77
N ARG A 85 17.91 14.33 -12.61
CA ARG A 85 19.20 14.31 -11.92
C ARG A 85 19.07 14.11 -10.40
N ALA A 86 17.89 14.34 -9.85
CA ALA A 86 17.60 14.13 -8.44
C ALA A 86 17.20 12.68 -8.12
N PHE A 87 16.84 11.87 -9.12
CA PHE A 87 16.28 10.53 -8.90
C PHE A 87 17.12 9.65 -7.99
N ARG A 88 18.44 9.58 -8.20
CA ARG A 88 19.33 8.76 -7.37
C ARG A 88 19.25 9.14 -5.89
N ILE A 89 19.12 10.43 -5.60
CA ILE A 89 19.04 10.95 -4.23
C ILE A 89 17.64 10.74 -3.66
N LEU A 90 16.60 10.93 -4.46
CA LEU A 90 15.22 10.59 -4.09
C LEU A 90 15.12 9.10 -3.73
N LYS A 91 15.62 8.19 -4.57
CA LYS A 91 15.64 6.76 -4.28
C LYS A 91 16.34 6.46 -2.95
N LYS A 92 17.54 7.01 -2.74
CA LYS A 92 18.25 6.84 -1.46
C LYS A 92 17.42 7.36 -0.28
N TYR A 93 16.88 8.56 -0.38
CA TYR A 93 16.02 9.15 0.64
C TYR A 93 14.85 8.24 1.02
N LEU A 94 14.16 7.65 0.05
CA LEU A 94 13.06 6.72 0.28
C LEU A 94 13.51 5.38 0.89
N GLN A 95 14.67 4.88 0.48
CA GLN A 95 15.29 3.68 1.08
C GLN A 95 15.61 3.90 2.57
N ASP A 96 16.01 5.12 2.93
CA ASP A 96 16.35 5.48 4.32
C ASP A 96 15.10 5.83 5.17
N GLY A 97 13.88 5.72 4.63
CA GLY A 97 12.63 5.94 5.37
C GLY A 97 11.92 7.26 5.11
N GLY A 98 12.37 8.03 4.12
CA GLY A 98 11.70 9.26 3.71
C GLY A 98 10.31 9.04 3.11
N CYS A 99 9.42 10.03 3.27
CA CYS A 99 8.08 9.98 2.68
C CYS A 99 8.00 10.70 1.32
N LEU A 100 7.09 10.25 0.46
CA LEU A 100 6.90 10.81 -0.88
C LEU A 100 5.43 11.14 -1.14
N LEU A 101 5.17 12.27 -1.79
CA LEU A 101 3.89 12.54 -2.44
C LEU A 101 4.12 12.89 -3.92
N THR A 102 3.56 12.10 -4.84
CA THR A 102 3.49 12.46 -6.26
C THR A 102 2.08 12.94 -6.60
N THR A 103 2.00 13.97 -7.42
CA THR A 103 0.75 14.73 -7.58
C THR A 103 -0.16 14.28 -8.70
N GLY A 104 0.26 13.39 -9.61
CA GLY A 104 -0.63 12.92 -10.67
C GLY A 104 0.05 12.04 -11.71
N GLY A 105 -0.78 11.36 -12.50
CA GLY A 105 -0.37 10.55 -13.65
C GLY A 105 0.46 9.32 -13.28
N ARG A 106 1.41 8.96 -14.13
CA ARG A 106 2.41 7.92 -13.81
C ARG A 106 3.57 8.56 -13.04
N PRO A 107 3.78 8.23 -11.75
CA PRO A 107 4.92 8.72 -10.99
C PRO A 107 6.23 8.43 -11.71
N PHE A 108 7.14 9.40 -11.76
CA PHE A 108 8.47 9.24 -12.39
C PHE A 108 8.45 8.88 -13.89
N TRP A 109 7.41 9.28 -14.64
CA TRP A 109 7.27 8.90 -16.05
C TRP A 109 7.93 9.85 -17.05
N LYS A 110 7.99 11.15 -16.76
CA LYS A 110 8.63 12.16 -17.62
C LYS A 110 9.91 12.66 -16.97
N PRO A 111 11.07 12.01 -17.20
CA PRO A 111 12.35 12.48 -16.69
C PRO A 111 12.72 13.81 -17.34
N ILE A 112 12.74 14.89 -16.57
CA ILE A 112 13.09 16.22 -17.07
C ILE A 112 14.53 16.56 -16.69
N ARG A 113 15.29 17.06 -17.66
CA ARG A 113 16.65 17.58 -17.48
C ARG A 113 16.82 18.93 -18.17
N ARG A 114 17.66 19.81 -17.61
CA ARG A 114 18.05 21.07 -18.25
C ARG A 114 19.23 20.86 -19.18
N GLU A 115 19.03 21.17 -20.47
CA GLU A 115 20.05 21.08 -21.52
C GLU A 115 20.10 22.38 -22.32
N SER A 116 21.28 22.98 -22.42
CA SER A 116 21.48 24.26 -23.13
C SER A 116 20.46 25.35 -22.73
N GLY A 117 20.15 25.42 -21.43
CA GLY A 117 19.21 26.38 -20.87
C GLY A 117 17.72 26.00 -20.97
N GLN A 118 17.36 24.95 -21.72
CA GLN A 118 15.99 24.51 -21.93
C GLN A 118 15.66 23.23 -21.17
N TRP A 119 14.41 23.09 -20.73
CA TRP A 119 13.91 21.84 -20.17
C TRP A 119 13.57 20.84 -21.27
N LYS A 120 14.18 19.65 -21.18
CA LYS A 120 13.94 18.54 -22.12
C LYS A 120 13.55 17.28 -21.37
N VAL A 121 12.65 16.52 -21.97
CA VAL A 121 12.37 15.15 -21.53
C VAL A 121 13.52 14.26 -22.01
N GLU A 122 14.08 13.43 -21.13
CA GLU A 122 15.03 12.40 -21.55
C GLU A 122 14.29 11.29 -22.32
N GLU A 123 14.82 10.91 -23.47
CA GLU A 123 14.32 9.78 -24.26
C GLU A 123 14.87 8.47 -23.66
N CYS A 124 14.02 7.72 -22.96
CA CYS A 124 14.32 6.40 -22.43
C CYS A 124 13.02 5.62 -22.17
N ASP A 125 13.14 4.35 -21.76
CA ASP A 125 12.05 3.63 -21.10
C ASP A 125 11.99 4.08 -19.62
N PRO A 126 10.97 4.83 -19.19
CA PRO A 126 10.90 5.33 -17.82
C PRO A 126 10.59 4.22 -16.80
N TYR A 127 9.89 3.16 -17.23
CA TYR A 127 9.52 2.08 -16.31
C TYR A 127 10.77 1.33 -15.87
N ASP A 128 11.55 0.84 -16.83
CA ASP A 128 12.76 0.06 -16.56
C ASP A 128 13.81 0.86 -15.80
N ARG A 129 13.90 2.17 -16.06
CA ARG A 129 14.95 3.01 -15.50
C ARG A 129 14.62 3.67 -14.16
N TYR A 130 13.34 3.89 -13.86
CA TYR A 130 12.95 4.65 -12.67
C TYR A 130 11.86 3.96 -11.84
N LEU A 131 10.72 3.60 -12.44
CA LEU A 131 9.60 3.07 -11.67
C LEU A 131 9.91 1.70 -11.07
N SER A 132 10.54 0.81 -11.85
CA SER A 132 10.94 -0.54 -11.42
C SER A 132 11.90 -0.48 -10.22
N GLU A 133 12.82 0.49 -10.19
CA GLU A 133 13.79 0.71 -9.12
C GLU A 133 13.16 1.08 -7.77
N LEU A 134 11.93 1.61 -7.78
CA LEU A 134 11.13 1.92 -6.60
C LEU A 134 10.04 0.87 -6.35
N GLY A 135 9.92 -0.13 -7.23
CA GLY A 135 8.82 -1.09 -7.23
C GLY A 135 7.46 -0.42 -7.49
N ILE A 136 7.40 0.69 -8.22
CA ILE A 136 6.14 1.33 -8.62
C ILE A 136 5.71 0.68 -9.94
N LYS A 137 4.45 0.26 -10.02
CA LYS A 137 3.86 -0.21 -11.28
C LYS A 137 2.58 0.55 -11.53
N TYR A 138 2.24 0.68 -12.81
CA TYR A 138 1.03 1.34 -13.24
C TYR A 138 0.30 0.47 -14.26
N TYR A 139 -1.00 0.69 -14.36
CA TYR A 139 -1.83 0.16 -15.43
C TYR A 139 -2.82 1.23 -15.86
N GLN A 140 -3.31 1.11 -17.09
CA GLN A 140 -4.35 1.98 -17.60
C GLN A 140 -5.61 1.13 -17.78
N PRO A 141 -6.73 1.48 -17.14
CA PRO A 141 -7.97 0.77 -17.39
C PRO A 141 -8.42 1.00 -18.83
N GLU A 142 -8.94 -0.05 -19.48
CA GLU A 142 -9.41 0.03 -20.87
C GLU A 142 -10.52 1.07 -21.03
N ASN A 143 -11.44 1.09 -20.05
CA ASN A 143 -12.48 2.10 -19.92
C ASN A 143 -12.15 3.03 -18.74
N PRO A 144 -12.28 4.35 -18.88
CA PRO A 144 -12.09 5.27 -17.76
C PRO A 144 -13.14 4.98 -16.66
N PRO A 145 -12.81 5.25 -15.40
CA PRO A 145 -13.79 5.18 -14.31
C PRO A 145 -14.96 6.15 -14.56
N ALA A 146 -16.14 5.78 -14.09
CA ALA A 146 -17.34 6.61 -14.07
C ALA A 146 -17.39 7.52 -12.84
N ASP A 147 -16.84 7.07 -11.71
CA ASP A 147 -16.67 7.85 -10.49
C ASP A 147 -15.45 7.36 -9.68
N PHE A 148 -15.05 8.17 -8.70
CA PHE A 148 -14.03 7.86 -7.72
C PHE A 148 -14.64 7.75 -6.32
N HIS A 149 -14.28 6.70 -5.60
CA HIS A 149 -14.73 6.38 -4.24
C HIS A 149 -13.56 6.57 -3.27
N PHE A 150 -13.78 7.34 -2.22
CA PHE A 150 -12.75 7.69 -1.24
C PHE A 150 -12.86 6.81 -0.01
N ASP A 151 -11.72 6.41 0.53
CA ASP A 151 -11.66 5.80 1.85
C ASP A 151 -11.83 6.87 2.94
N THR A 152 -13.07 7.09 3.38
CA THR A 152 -13.39 8.10 4.39
C THR A 152 -12.96 7.71 5.80
N GLU A 153 -12.46 6.49 6.05
CA GLU A 153 -11.88 6.15 7.35
C GLU A 153 -10.46 6.73 7.47
N LEU A 154 -9.67 6.65 6.39
CA LEU A 154 -8.32 7.24 6.33
C LEU A 154 -8.33 8.71 5.89
N LEU A 155 -9.36 9.13 5.15
CA LEU A 155 -9.56 10.48 4.62
C LEU A 155 -10.90 11.08 5.09
N PRO A 156 -11.09 11.30 6.40
CA PRO A 156 -12.39 11.65 7.00
C PRO A 156 -13.00 12.97 6.53
N ASP A 157 -12.19 13.89 6.00
CA ASP A 157 -12.66 15.19 5.52
C ASP A 157 -13.03 15.19 4.03
N CYS A 158 -12.92 14.04 3.36
CA CYS A 158 -13.29 13.85 1.96
C CYS A 158 -14.73 13.36 1.81
N PRO A 159 -15.40 13.65 0.67
CA PRO A 159 -16.70 13.05 0.38
C PRO A 159 -16.51 11.57 0.03
N GLU A 160 -17.56 10.77 0.18
CA GLU A 160 -17.54 9.35 -0.24
C GLU A 160 -17.23 9.18 -1.73
N ARG A 161 -17.69 10.12 -2.57
CA ARG A 161 -17.55 10.05 -4.02
C ARG A 161 -17.20 11.38 -4.69
N MET A 162 -16.54 11.29 -5.83
CA MET A 162 -16.33 12.37 -6.80
C MET A 162 -16.66 11.85 -8.19
N GLY A 163 -17.25 12.69 -9.06
CA GLY A 163 -17.41 12.33 -10.47
C GLY A 163 -16.06 12.05 -11.14
N ALA A 164 -16.10 11.31 -12.25
CA ALA A 164 -14.93 11.11 -13.10
C ALA A 164 -15.13 11.76 -14.48
N GLY A 165 -14.07 12.39 -14.96
CA GLY A 165 -14.04 13.13 -16.23
C GLY A 165 -12.62 13.50 -16.66
N GLY A 166 -11.63 12.83 -16.07
CA GLY A 166 -10.22 12.86 -16.45
C GLY A 166 -9.69 11.45 -16.74
N GLY A 167 -8.48 11.38 -17.29
CA GLY A 167 -7.75 10.11 -17.37
C GLY A 167 -7.27 9.70 -15.98
N SER A 168 -7.26 8.42 -15.65
CA SER A 168 -6.59 7.93 -14.44
C SER A 168 -5.77 6.70 -14.77
N PHE A 169 -4.58 6.65 -14.21
CA PHE A 169 -3.81 5.41 -14.12
C PHE A 169 -4.12 4.73 -12.79
N GLY A 170 -4.19 3.40 -12.82
CA GLY A 170 -4.16 2.60 -11.62
C GLY A 170 -2.71 2.40 -11.18
N LEU A 171 -2.46 2.51 -9.89
CA LEU A 171 -1.14 2.39 -9.30
C LEU A 171 -1.08 1.21 -8.33
N ILE A 172 0.04 0.49 -8.35
CA ILE A 172 0.38 -0.54 -7.37
C ILE A 172 1.85 -0.44 -7.01
N THR A 173 2.24 -1.02 -5.89
CA THR A 173 3.64 -1.11 -5.49
C THR A 173 4.04 -2.54 -5.18
N THR A 174 5.30 -2.89 -5.45
CA THR A 174 5.89 -4.13 -4.99
C THR A 174 5.91 -4.13 -3.45
N THR A 175 5.36 -5.18 -2.87
CA THR A 175 5.14 -5.34 -1.41
C THR A 175 6.26 -6.08 -0.70
N SER A 176 7.25 -6.56 -1.45
CA SER A 176 8.35 -7.36 -0.95
C SER A 176 9.69 -6.79 -1.36
N ASP A 177 10.70 -7.09 -0.57
CA ASP A 177 12.09 -6.93 -0.98
C ASP A 177 12.60 -8.26 -1.55
N GLU A 178 13.40 -8.19 -2.60
CA GLU A 178 14.20 -9.34 -3.02
C GLU A 178 15.38 -9.41 -2.03
N TYR A 179 15.78 -10.61 -1.59
CA TYR A 179 16.79 -10.88 -0.55
C TYR A 179 16.34 -10.74 0.91
N ALA A 180 16.06 -11.86 1.58
CA ALA A 180 16.37 -12.03 3.01
C ALA A 180 16.21 -13.49 3.51
N LEU A 181 16.84 -14.46 2.86
CA LEU A 181 17.26 -15.72 3.48
C LEU A 181 18.60 -16.13 2.84
N PRO A 182 19.55 -16.72 3.57
CA PRO A 182 20.73 -17.31 2.92
C PRO A 182 20.27 -18.36 1.91
N ASP A 183 20.94 -18.42 0.76
CA ASP A 183 20.72 -19.48 -0.22
C ASP A 183 20.76 -20.83 0.52
N PRO A 184 19.69 -21.62 0.47
CA PRO A 184 19.69 -22.91 1.13
C PRO A 184 20.76 -23.80 0.48
N PRO A 185 21.41 -24.66 1.26
CA PRO A 185 22.56 -25.43 0.81
C PRO A 185 22.22 -26.47 -0.29
N CYS A 186 20.93 -26.71 -0.57
CA CYS A 186 20.49 -27.57 -1.67
C CYS A 186 19.05 -27.27 -2.13
N GLY A 187 18.80 -27.50 -3.42
CA GLY A 187 17.48 -27.38 -4.07
C GLY A 187 17.19 -26.00 -4.64
N ASN A 188 16.29 -25.94 -5.62
CA ASN A 188 15.68 -24.67 -6.05
C ASN A 188 14.67 -24.27 -4.97
N VAL A 189 15.04 -23.33 -4.11
CA VAL A 189 14.19 -22.86 -3.02
C VAL A 189 13.71 -21.47 -3.41
N PHE A 190 12.38 -21.35 -3.59
CA PHE A 190 11.70 -20.16 -4.09
C PHE A 190 11.09 -19.21 -3.03
N PRO A 191 11.52 -19.12 -1.75
CA PRO A 191 11.07 -18.02 -0.91
C PRO A 191 11.94 -16.80 -1.25
N GLU A 192 11.70 -16.23 -2.44
CA GLU A 192 12.50 -15.14 -3.01
C GLU A 192 12.12 -13.76 -2.45
N ARG A 193 11.07 -13.68 -1.63
CA ARG A 193 10.42 -12.41 -1.26
C ARG A 193 10.01 -12.37 0.20
N VAL A 194 10.52 -11.38 0.93
CA VAL A 194 10.04 -11.08 2.28
C VAL A 194 9.08 -9.89 2.16
N PRO A 195 7.83 -9.98 2.68
CA PRO A 195 6.94 -8.84 2.74
C PRO A 195 7.56 -7.72 3.58
N THR A 196 7.71 -6.55 2.98
CA THR A 196 8.35 -5.37 3.58
C THR A 196 7.53 -4.10 3.41
N ARG A 197 6.51 -4.16 2.55
CA ARG A 197 5.62 -3.05 2.22
C ARG A 197 4.21 -3.54 1.98
N SER A 198 3.22 -2.70 2.26
CA SER A 198 1.83 -2.86 1.82
C SER A 198 1.33 -1.53 1.29
N PHE A 199 0.11 -1.52 0.73
CA PHE A 199 -0.56 -0.28 0.36
C PHE A 199 -2.08 -0.39 0.51
N ASP A 200 -2.72 0.71 0.88
CA ASP A 200 -4.18 0.88 0.77
C ASP A 200 -4.50 1.65 -0.50
N VAL A 201 -5.60 1.28 -1.15
CA VAL A 201 -6.24 2.11 -2.19
C VAL A 201 -7.18 3.06 -1.48
N VAL A 202 -6.81 4.36 -1.44
CA VAL A 202 -7.60 5.39 -0.73
C VAL A 202 -8.49 6.19 -1.66
N VAL A 203 -8.26 6.09 -2.97
CA VAL A 203 -9.19 6.55 -4.01
C VAL A 203 -9.30 5.47 -5.07
N GLU A 204 -10.46 4.82 -5.13
CA GLU A 204 -10.79 3.75 -6.06
C GLU A 204 -11.67 4.29 -7.20
N GLY A 205 -11.24 4.12 -8.45
CA GLY A 205 -12.07 4.40 -9.62
C GLY A 205 -12.95 3.21 -9.96
N ARG A 206 -14.26 3.44 -10.11
CA ARG A 206 -15.24 2.41 -10.45
C ARG A 206 -15.88 2.67 -11.80
N ASP A 207 -16.25 1.61 -12.50
CA ASP A 207 -17.00 1.71 -13.75
C ASP A 207 -18.49 2.02 -13.51
N ARG A 208 -19.26 2.18 -14.60
CA ARG A 208 -20.71 2.44 -14.53
C ARG A 208 -21.54 1.31 -13.88
N TYR A 209 -20.94 0.14 -13.67
CA TYR A 209 -21.55 -1.02 -13.02
C TYR A 209 -21.12 -1.15 -11.55
N GLY A 210 -20.29 -0.23 -11.06
CA GLY A 210 -19.77 -0.21 -9.70
C GLY A 210 -18.58 -1.15 -9.47
N GLN A 211 -17.96 -1.70 -10.53
CA GLN A 211 -16.77 -2.53 -10.39
C GLN A 211 -15.52 -1.66 -10.25
N ALA A 212 -14.63 -2.03 -9.32
CA ALA A 212 -13.32 -1.41 -9.18
C ALA A 212 -12.46 -1.68 -10.42
N VAL A 213 -12.04 -0.61 -11.10
CA VAL A 213 -11.23 -0.69 -12.32
C VAL A 213 -9.91 0.08 -12.21
N CYS A 214 -9.74 0.90 -11.17
CA CYS A 214 -8.56 1.75 -11.03
C CYS A 214 -8.20 2.01 -9.56
N SER A 215 -6.97 1.72 -9.17
CA SER A 215 -6.38 2.16 -7.89
C SER A 215 -5.78 3.56 -8.07
N SER A 216 -6.63 4.59 -8.12
CA SER A 216 -6.26 5.95 -8.53
C SER A 216 -5.31 6.62 -7.55
N VAL A 217 -5.51 6.45 -6.24
CA VAL A 217 -4.57 6.93 -5.23
C VAL A 217 -4.26 5.80 -4.26
N ILE A 218 -2.98 5.56 -4.02
CA ILE A 218 -2.53 4.58 -3.03
C ILE A 218 -1.68 5.22 -1.94
N LEU A 219 -1.83 4.72 -0.72
CA LEU A 219 -0.94 4.98 0.42
C LEU A 219 -0.10 3.74 0.71
N ALA A 220 1.15 3.76 0.27
CA ALA A 220 2.12 2.69 0.53
C ALA A 220 2.88 2.91 1.84
N ARG A 221 3.19 1.83 2.55
CA ARG A 221 3.88 1.84 3.85
C ARG A 221 4.98 0.80 3.86
N ASN A 222 6.19 1.19 4.25
CA ASN A 222 7.36 0.32 4.33
C ASN A 222 7.78 0.12 5.79
N TRP A 223 7.59 -1.09 6.34
CA TRP A 223 7.94 -1.40 7.74
C TRP A 223 9.40 -1.86 7.94
N GLN A 224 10.23 -1.88 6.89
CA GLN A 224 11.68 -1.96 7.07
C GLN A 224 12.25 -0.61 7.49
N SER A 225 11.92 0.44 6.75
CA SER A 225 12.51 1.78 6.93
C SER A 225 11.59 2.78 7.65
N GLY A 226 10.27 2.54 7.69
CA GLY A 226 9.28 3.47 8.23
C GLY A 226 8.77 4.49 7.22
N GLY A 227 9.20 4.44 5.96
CA GLY A 227 8.76 5.38 4.93
C GLY A 227 7.33 5.14 4.45
N ARG A 228 6.60 6.22 4.13
CA ARG A 228 5.25 6.20 3.56
C ARG A 228 5.18 6.96 2.24
N TRP A 229 4.47 6.44 1.25
CA TRP A 229 4.31 7.10 -0.05
C TRP A 229 2.83 7.30 -0.37
N CYS A 230 2.45 8.50 -0.80
CA CYS A 230 1.20 8.74 -1.49
C CYS A 230 1.48 8.89 -2.98
N LEU A 231 0.92 7.99 -3.78
CA LEU A 231 1.05 8.04 -5.23
C LEU A 231 -0.31 8.35 -5.84
N VAL A 232 -0.43 9.49 -6.50
CA VAL A 232 -1.64 9.92 -7.20
C VAL A 232 -1.54 9.61 -8.69
N GLY A 233 -2.49 8.81 -9.17
CA GLY A 233 -2.62 8.33 -10.56
C GLY A 233 -3.61 9.12 -11.41
N ALA A 234 -4.41 9.99 -10.78
CA ALA A 234 -5.35 10.87 -11.45
C ALA A 234 -4.65 11.86 -12.40
N THR A 235 -5.33 12.25 -13.48
CA THR A 235 -4.88 13.27 -14.43
C THR A 235 -6.03 14.15 -14.91
N GLY A 236 -5.69 15.34 -15.41
CA GLY A 236 -6.68 16.29 -15.92
C GLY A 236 -7.37 17.08 -14.80
N GLU A 237 -8.50 17.71 -15.11
CA GLU A 237 -9.19 18.63 -14.20
C GLU A 237 -9.96 17.94 -13.07
N GLU A 238 -10.52 16.75 -13.35
CA GLU A 238 -11.21 15.95 -12.34
C GLU A 238 -10.19 15.13 -11.54
N HIS A 239 -9.63 15.81 -10.53
CA HIS A 239 -8.46 15.37 -9.79
C HIS A 239 -8.64 15.68 -8.29
N PRO A 240 -8.28 14.77 -7.36
CA PRO A 240 -8.44 14.98 -5.91
C PRO A 240 -7.56 16.11 -5.31
N LEU A 241 -6.69 16.69 -6.14
CA LEU A 241 -5.80 17.81 -5.82
C LEU A 241 -6.07 19.03 -6.72
N SER A 242 -7.17 19.03 -7.48
CA SER A 242 -7.58 20.18 -8.27
C SER A 242 -8.06 21.29 -7.33
N PRO A 243 -7.45 22.50 -7.32
CA PRO A 243 -7.93 23.60 -6.49
C PRO A 243 -9.38 24.01 -6.78
N ASN A 244 -9.90 23.68 -7.97
CA ASN A 244 -11.29 23.90 -8.34
C ASN A 244 -12.25 22.91 -7.64
N TRP A 245 -11.73 21.81 -7.09
CA TRP A 245 -12.52 20.87 -6.31
C TRP A 245 -12.61 21.31 -4.83
N PRO A 246 -13.81 21.53 -4.26
CA PRO A 246 -13.97 22.10 -2.92
C PRO A 246 -13.29 21.34 -1.77
N TYR A 247 -12.98 20.06 -1.97
CA TYR A 247 -12.38 19.19 -0.97
C TYR A 247 -10.86 19.00 -1.15
N ALA A 248 -10.23 19.57 -2.19
CA ALA A 248 -8.82 19.30 -2.50
C ALA A 248 -7.85 19.66 -1.37
N ALA A 249 -8.05 20.79 -0.71
CA ALA A 249 -7.23 21.18 0.43
C ALA A 249 -7.40 20.24 1.64
N ARG A 250 -8.62 19.70 1.84
CA ARG A 250 -8.91 18.74 2.91
C ARG A 250 -8.29 17.37 2.61
N PHE A 251 -8.45 16.91 1.37
CA PHE A 251 -7.79 15.70 0.87
C PHE A 251 -6.27 15.77 1.07
N LEU A 252 -5.64 16.87 0.67
CA LEU A 252 -4.19 17.04 0.84
C LEU A 252 -3.77 16.99 2.32
N ARG A 253 -4.51 17.67 3.21
CA ARG A 253 -4.24 17.62 4.66
C ARG A 253 -4.40 16.22 5.24
N ASN A 254 -5.46 15.49 4.90
CA ASN A 254 -5.64 14.11 5.35
C ASN A 254 -4.52 13.19 4.86
N VAL A 255 -4.14 13.29 3.58
CA VAL A 255 -3.00 12.54 3.03
C VAL A 255 -1.71 12.86 3.78
N VAL A 256 -1.39 14.14 4.02
CA VAL A 256 -0.19 14.52 4.76
C VAL A 256 -0.24 14.05 6.21
N ALA A 257 -1.40 14.08 6.87
CA ALA A 257 -1.57 13.51 8.21
C ALA A 257 -1.28 11.99 8.23
N GLN A 258 -1.73 11.25 7.21
CA GLN A 258 -1.40 9.84 7.06
C GLN A 258 0.10 9.62 6.81
N LEU A 259 0.75 10.46 6.01
CA LEU A 259 2.20 10.38 5.78
C LEU A 259 3.02 10.78 7.02
N ALA A 260 2.48 11.63 7.89
CA ALA A 260 3.15 12.12 9.09
C ALA A 260 3.15 11.12 10.25
N SER A 261 2.28 10.11 10.23
CA SER A 261 2.24 9.13 11.32
C SER A 261 3.44 8.18 11.28
N PRO A 262 4.25 8.11 12.37
CA PRO A 262 5.36 7.18 12.47
C PRO A 262 4.94 5.77 12.90
N LEU A 263 3.66 5.58 13.20
CA LEU A 263 3.10 4.34 13.71
C LEU A 263 2.68 3.44 12.55
N MET A 264 2.96 2.14 12.60
CA MET A 264 2.55 1.21 11.56
C MET A 264 2.14 -0.14 12.13
N LEU A 265 1.23 -0.82 11.43
CA LEU A 265 0.89 -2.22 11.63
C LEU A 265 1.48 -3.08 10.50
N TYR A 266 1.94 -4.27 10.87
CA TYR A 266 2.38 -5.29 9.92
C TYR A 266 2.19 -6.69 10.53
N GLU A 267 2.14 -7.72 9.69
CA GLU A 267 2.06 -9.13 10.11
C GLU A 267 0.86 -9.49 11.03
N LEU A 268 -0.38 -9.14 10.64
CA LEU A 268 -1.58 -9.65 11.33
C LEU A 268 -1.88 -11.10 10.96
N HIS A 269 -1.76 -12.03 11.90
CA HIS A 269 -1.97 -13.46 11.67
C HIS A 269 -2.78 -14.13 12.79
N PRO A 270 -3.76 -14.98 12.44
CA PRO A 270 -4.24 -15.97 13.39
C PRO A 270 -3.14 -17.03 13.63
N GLY A 271 -3.21 -17.72 14.77
CA GLY A 271 -2.31 -18.81 15.11
C GLY A 271 -2.38 -19.96 14.09
N TYR A 272 -3.57 -20.22 13.55
CA TYR A 272 -3.81 -21.15 12.45
C TYR A 272 -4.66 -20.50 11.36
N ALA A 273 -4.50 -20.95 10.11
CA ALA A 273 -5.39 -20.53 9.03
C ALA A 273 -6.75 -21.26 9.03
N CYS A 274 -6.81 -22.41 9.71
CA CYS A 274 -7.99 -23.27 9.80
C CYS A 274 -8.14 -23.79 11.23
N TYR A 275 -9.32 -23.61 11.81
CA TYR A 275 -9.68 -24.07 13.15
C TYR A 275 -10.77 -25.15 13.09
N ARG A 276 -10.97 -25.89 14.17
CA ARG A 276 -12.14 -26.75 14.40
C ARG A 276 -13.16 -26.06 15.29
N GLN A 277 -14.39 -26.55 15.27
CA GLN A 277 -15.44 -26.08 16.16
C GLN A 277 -15.00 -26.13 17.64
N GLY A 278 -15.17 -25.02 18.34
CA GLY A 278 -14.81 -24.84 19.75
C GLY A 278 -13.32 -24.58 20.05
N GLU A 279 -12.44 -24.54 19.04
CA GLU A 279 -11.03 -24.16 19.26
C GLU A 279 -10.88 -22.67 19.57
N GLY A 280 -9.92 -22.33 20.45
CA GLY A 280 -9.52 -20.96 20.71
C GLY A 280 -8.65 -20.40 19.58
N VAL A 281 -8.86 -19.13 19.26
CA VAL A 281 -8.17 -18.38 18.20
C VAL A 281 -7.20 -17.39 18.84
N ASP A 282 -5.91 -17.74 18.83
CA ASP A 282 -4.85 -16.77 19.11
C ASP A 282 -4.61 -15.90 17.87
N ILE A 283 -4.44 -14.60 18.05
CA ILE A 283 -4.22 -13.63 16.98
C ILE A 283 -3.05 -12.73 17.35
N SER A 284 -2.05 -12.67 16.48
CA SER A 284 -0.86 -11.82 16.64
C SER A 284 -0.87 -10.69 15.62
N VAL A 285 -0.50 -9.49 16.03
CA VAL A 285 -0.23 -8.36 15.15
C VAL A 285 1.01 -7.61 15.62
N ARG A 286 1.84 -7.15 14.69
CA ARG A 286 2.99 -6.32 15.02
C ARG A 286 2.68 -4.85 14.81
N ALA A 287 3.05 -4.06 15.80
CA ALA A 287 3.05 -2.61 15.74
C ALA A 287 4.49 -2.09 15.79
N ALA A 288 4.76 -0.99 15.08
CA ALA A 288 6.04 -0.30 15.12
C ALA A 288 5.85 1.20 15.32
N ASN A 289 6.83 1.82 15.98
CA ASN A 289 7.02 3.26 16.03
C ASN A 289 8.37 3.60 15.40
N PHE A 290 8.36 4.34 14.29
CA PHE A 290 9.57 4.77 13.58
C PHE A 290 10.07 6.16 13.98
N SER A 291 9.42 6.81 14.95
CA SER A 291 9.87 8.12 15.45
C SER A 291 11.00 7.97 16.48
N PRO A 292 11.83 9.03 16.67
CA PRO A 292 12.87 9.05 17.69
C PRO A 292 12.31 9.17 19.12
N GLU A 293 11.01 9.38 19.28
CA GLU A 293 10.34 9.59 20.57
C GLU A 293 9.37 8.43 20.87
N GLY A 294 9.00 8.27 22.14
CA GLY A 294 7.92 7.38 22.51
C GLY A 294 6.57 7.87 21.97
N ARG A 295 5.70 6.93 21.59
CA ARG A 295 4.34 7.19 21.12
C ARG A 295 3.34 6.30 21.86
N ARG A 296 2.18 6.87 22.15
CA ARG A 296 1.02 6.13 22.65
C ARG A 296 0.06 5.90 21.50
N ALA A 297 -0.56 4.74 21.47
CA ALA A 297 -1.55 4.39 20.46
C ALA A 297 -2.66 3.52 21.06
N SER A 298 -3.81 3.48 20.41
CA SER A 298 -4.81 2.43 20.66
C SER A 298 -4.86 1.46 19.51
N LEU A 299 -4.84 0.16 19.83
CA LEU A 299 -4.95 -0.92 18.87
C LEU A 299 -6.28 -1.64 19.09
N GLN A 300 -7.15 -1.56 18.09
CA GLN A 300 -8.43 -2.25 18.05
C GLN A 300 -8.29 -3.47 17.14
N LEU A 301 -8.75 -4.63 17.60
CA LEU A 301 -8.88 -5.85 16.80
C LEU A 301 -10.36 -6.20 16.69
N THR A 302 -10.85 -6.27 15.46
CA THR A 302 -12.23 -6.68 15.15
C THR A 302 -12.20 -8.05 14.46
N ILE A 303 -13.12 -8.92 14.87
CA ILE A 303 -13.40 -10.21 14.24
C ILE A 303 -14.81 -10.12 13.66
N SER A 304 -14.97 -10.47 12.38
CA SER A 304 -16.24 -10.39 11.66
C SER A 304 -16.48 -11.59 10.76
N THR A 305 -17.74 -11.82 10.42
CA THR A 305 -18.19 -12.74 9.37
C THR A 305 -18.66 -11.91 8.15
N GLU A 306 -19.22 -12.57 7.14
CA GLU A 306 -19.93 -11.85 6.07
C GLU A 306 -21.21 -11.15 6.57
N GLU A 307 -21.76 -11.56 7.71
CA GLU A 307 -23.00 -11.01 8.28
C GLU A 307 -22.76 -9.79 9.18
N GLY A 308 -21.56 -9.65 9.74
CA GLY A 308 -21.20 -8.49 10.56
C GLY A 308 -20.05 -8.74 11.54
N GLU A 309 -19.82 -7.77 12.41
CA GLU A 309 -18.89 -7.90 13.53
C GLU A 309 -19.42 -8.89 14.56
N VAL A 310 -18.56 -9.80 15.02
CA VAL A 310 -18.88 -10.81 16.04
C VAL A 310 -18.14 -10.57 17.35
N HIS A 311 -16.98 -9.93 17.29
CA HIS A 311 -16.17 -9.67 18.45
C HIS A 311 -15.22 -8.50 18.23
N GLN A 312 -14.97 -7.72 19.28
CA GLN A 312 -14.03 -6.61 19.25
C GLN A 312 -13.21 -6.59 20.54
N MET A 313 -11.91 -6.35 20.40
CA MET A 313 -10.97 -6.18 21.49
C MET A 313 -10.16 -4.91 21.29
N GLU A 314 -9.71 -4.28 22.38
CA GLU A 314 -8.89 -3.08 22.32
C GLU A 314 -7.73 -3.17 23.31
N LYS A 315 -6.55 -2.68 22.92
CA LYS A 315 -5.36 -2.56 23.77
C LYS A 315 -4.70 -1.20 23.57
N LYS A 316 -4.35 -0.56 24.68
CA LYS A 316 -3.48 0.62 24.67
C LYS A 316 -2.02 0.19 24.53
N LEU A 317 -1.28 0.85 23.65
CA LEU A 317 0.12 0.59 23.39
C LEU A 317 0.98 1.77 23.83
N GLU A 318 2.14 1.48 24.42
CA GLU A 318 3.21 2.44 24.65
C GLU A 318 4.44 1.95 23.90
N LEU A 319 4.70 2.56 22.74
CA LEU A 319 5.79 2.18 21.84
C LEU A 319 6.94 3.17 22.01
N GLY A 320 8.07 2.70 22.52
CA GLY A 320 9.32 3.48 22.62
C GLY A 320 9.89 3.87 21.25
N SER A 321 10.96 4.67 21.30
CA SER A 321 11.71 5.12 20.12
C SER A 321 12.18 3.94 19.26
N GLY A 322 11.82 3.92 17.98
CA GLY A 322 12.18 2.84 17.06
C GLY A 322 11.61 1.45 17.43
N GLN A 323 10.71 1.35 18.40
CA GLN A 323 10.30 0.06 18.95
C GLN A 323 9.38 -0.69 17.98
N LYS A 324 9.61 -2.00 17.88
CA LYS A 324 8.72 -2.98 17.26
C LYS A 324 8.17 -3.89 18.36
N GLN A 325 6.85 -4.09 18.41
CA GLN A 325 6.17 -4.87 19.46
C GLN A 325 5.17 -5.85 18.83
N SER A 326 5.16 -7.09 19.32
CA SER A 326 4.09 -8.06 19.04
C SER A 326 2.97 -7.88 20.05
N VAL A 327 1.72 -7.85 19.58
CA VAL A 327 0.53 -7.75 20.41
C VAL A 327 -0.36 -8.95 20.13
N GLU A 328 -0.59 -9.73 21.18
CA GLU A 328 -1.35 -10.98 21.10
C GLU A 328 -2.78 -10.76 21.60
N PHE A 329 -3.75 -11.37 20.95
CA PHE A 329 -5.16 -11.42 21.33
C PHE A 329 -5.61 -12.87 21.37
N HIS A 330 -6.62 -13.16 22.18
CA HIS A 330 -7.20 -14.49 22.28
C HIS A 330 -8.72 -14.37 22.23
N TRP A 331 -9.34 -15.13 21.34
CA TRP A 331 -10.79 -15.22 21.22
C TRP A 331 -11.21 -16.68 21.22
N GLN A 332 -12.17 -17.03 22.08
CA GLN A 332 -12.71 -18.38 22.14
C GLN A 332 -14.25 -18.29 22.15
N PRO A 333 -14.92 -18.45 21.00
CA PRO A 333 -16.37 -18.50 20.97
C PRO A 333 -16.88 -19.84 21.54
N GLU A 334 -18.10 -19.86 22.06
CA GLU A 334 -18.76 -21.12 22.44
C GLU A 334 -18.96 -22.04 21.22
N GLN A 335 -19.32 -21.44 20.08
CA GLN A 335 -19.46 -22.08 18.78
C GLN A 335 -19.12 -21.06 17.69
N PHE A 336 -18.48 -21.52 16.61
CA PHE A 336 -18.35 -20.69 15.41
C PHE A 336 -19.64 -20.75 14.60
N GLU A 337 -20.23 -19.58 14.35
CA GLU A 337 -21.44 -19.36 13.55
C GLU A 337 -21.20 -19.27 12.03
N SER A 338 -19.93 -19.22 11.60
CA SER A 338 -19.52 -19.16 10.19
C SER A 338 -18.37 -20.12 9.90
N ASP A 339 -18.15 -20.46 8.63
CA ASP A 339 -16.97 -21.19 8.14
C ASP A 339 -15.83 -20.25 7.69
N LEU A 340 -16.08 -18.95 7.62
CA LEU A 340 -15.13 -17.92 7.22
C LEU A 340 -15.24 -16.69 8.14
N TYR A 341 -14.09 -16.29 8.68
CA TYR A 341 -13.96 -15.10 9.53
C TYR A 341 -12.87 -14.17 8.98
N PHE A 342 -13.10 -12.88 9.15
CA PHE A 342 -12.13 -11.82 8.91
C PHE A 342 -11.65 -11.23 10.22
N ILE A 343 -10.37 -10.88 10.27
CA ILE A 343 -9.75 -10.16 11.36
C ILE A 343 -9.17 -8.86 10.82
N GLU A 344 -9.46 -7.75 11.49
CA GLU A 344 -8.94 -6.43 11.15
C GLU A 344 -8.31 -5.79 12.38
N ALA A 345 -7.06 -5.39 12.26
CA ALA A 345 -6.38 -4.59 13.27
C ALA A 345 -6.35 -3.13 12.80
N ARG A 346 -6.80 -2.21 13.66
CA ARG A 346 -6.82 -0.76 13.43
C ARG A 346 -5.97 -0.06 14.48
N LEU A 347 -5.05 0.79 14.05
CA LEU A 347 -4.17 1.55 14.93
C LEU A 347 -4.55 3.02 14.92
N TYR A 348 -4.79 3.56 16.11
CA TYR A 348 -5.21 4.93 16.32
C TYR A 348 -4.14 5.72 17.06
N ASP A 349 -3.83 6.91 16.56
CA ASP A 349 -3.09 7.95 17.27
C ASP A 349 -4.09 9.02 17.75
N GLY A 350 -4.38 9.02 19.05
CA GLY A 350 -5.54 9.73 19.57
C GLY A 350 -6.84 9.21 18.95
N SER A 351 -7.55 10.06 18.20
CA SER A 351 -8.77 9.69 17.47
C SER A 351 -8.53 9.41 15.98
N LEU A 352 -7.32 9.64 15.47
CA LEU A 352 -7.00 9.47 14.06
C LEU A 352 -6.64 8.01 13.78
N LEU A 353 -7.35 7.37 12.84
CA LEU A 353 -6.92 6.09 12.27
C LEU A 353 -5.68 6.32 11.42
N VAL A 354 -4.54 5.74 11.82
CA VAL A 354 -3.23 5.97 11.16
C VAL A 354 -2.71 4.76 10.39
N ASP A 355 -3.24 3.58 10.69
CA ASP A 355 -2.96 2.36 9.93
C ASP A 355 -4.04 1.29 10.21
N ARG A 356 -4.20 0.36 9.26
CA ARG A 356 -4.98 -0.85 9.42
C ARG A 356 -4.38 -2.01 8.62
N THR A 357 -4.67 -3.23 9.04
CA THR A 357 -4.30 -4.44 8.31
C THR A 357 -5.36 -5.53 8.49
N LYS A 358 -5.52 -6.38 7.47
CA LYS A 358 -6.58 -7.38 7.38
C LYS A 358 -6.02 -8.78 7.15
N ASN A 359 -6.64 -9.76 7.77
CA ASN A 359 -6.45 -11.18 7.50
C ASN A 359 -7.75 -11.93 7.82
N GLY A 360 -7.73 -13.25 7.91
CA GLY A 360 -8.86 -14.07 8.30
C GLY A 360 -8.42 -15.49 8.62
N PHE A 361 -9.39 -16.32 8.93
CA PHE A 361 -9.24 -17.76 9.10
C PHE A 361 -10.54 -18.45 8.68
N VAL A 362 -10.44 -19.74 8.40
CA VAL A 362 -11.62 -20.59 8.15
C VAL A 362 -11.87 -21.53 9.32
N VAL A 363 -13.10 -21.99 9.44
CA VAL A 363 -13.48 -23.05 10.37
C VAL A 363 -13.82 -24.30 9.55
N TRP A 364 -13.22 -25.42 9.93
CA TRP A 364 -13.45 -26.69 9.29
C TRP A 364 -14.89 -27.14 9.53
N ASP A 365 -15.69 -27.11 8.47
CA ASP A 365 -17.06 -27.61 8.46
C ASP A 365 -17.19 -28.78 7.47
N ARG A 366 -17.63 -29.93 7.98
CA ARG A 366 -17.78 -31.15 7.19
C ARG A 366 -18.91 -31.02 6.16
N GLU A 367 -20.01 -30.37 6.50
CA GLU A 367 -21.13 -30.20 5.58
C GLU A 367 -20.75 -29.30 4.41
N VAL A 368 -19.96 -28.26 4.64
CA VAL A 368 -19.45 -27.38 3.58
C VAL A 368 -18.56 -28.15 2.61
N LEU A 369 -17.65 -28.99 3.14
CA LEU A 369 -16.77 -29.82 2.32
C LEU A 369 -17.54 -30.84 1.47
N GLU A 370 -18.57 -31.47 2.06
CA GLU A 370 -19.42 -32.43 1.36
C GLU A 370 -20.27 -31.77 0.26
N ARG A 371 -20.55 -30.46 0.35
CA ARG A 371 -21.26 -29.65 -0.66
C ARG A 371 -20.34 -29.07 -1.75
N GLY A 372 -19.06 -29.44 -1.76
CA GLY A 372 -18.10 -29.03 -2.79
C GLY A 372 -18.55 -29.39 -4.23
N PRO A 373 -18.09 -28.67 -5.26
CA PRO A 373 -18.48 -28.96 -6.64
C PRO A 373 -18.01 -30.36 -7.08
N SER A 374 -18.93 -31.14 -7.65
CA SER A 374 -18.56 -32.39 -8.31
C SER A 374 -17.85 -32.12 -9.64
N ILE A 375 -16.78 -32.87 -9.91
CA ILE A 375 -16.03 -32.81 -11.17
C ILE A 375 -16.01 -34.20 -11.78
N ARG A 376 -16.43 -34.31 -13.04
CA ARG A 376 -16.38 -35.56 -13.83
C ARG A 376 -15.90 -35.26 -15.25
N ILE A 377 -15.42 -36.29 -15.95
CA ILE A 377 -15.09 -36.21 -17.37
C ILE A 377 -16.16 -37.02 -18.12
N GLN A 378 -16.83 -36.40 -19.09
CA GLN A 378 -17.75 -37.07 -20.00
C GLN A 378 -17.37 -36.75 -21.45
N GLY A 379 -16.90 -37.78 -22.17
CA GLY A 379 -16.30 -37.58 -23.49
C GLY A 379 -15.09 -36.66 -23.42
N ASN A 380 -15.14 -35.53 -24.15
CA ASN A 380 -14.08 -34.53 -24.19
C ASN A 380 -14.33 -33.32 -23.27
N TYR A 381 -15.40 -33.34 -22.47
CA TYR A 381 -15.78 -32.21 -21.63
C TYR A 381 -15.62 -32.53 -20.14
N PHE A 382 -15.27 -31.50 -19.37
CA PHE A 382 -15.46 -31.53 -17.93
C PHE A 382 -16.94 -31.25 -17.62
N GLN A 383 -17.48 -31.98 -16.66
CA GLN A 383 -18.73 -31.64 -16.01
C GLN A 383 -18.44 -31.13 -14.61
N ILE A 384 -18.75 -29.86 -14.37
CA ILE A 384 -18.65 -29.22 -13.06
C ILE A 384 -20.08 -28.98 -12.57
N ARG A 385 -20.45 -29.54 -11.42
CA ARG A 385 -21.85 -29.50 -10.90
C ARG A 385 -22.87 -29.96 -11.95
N GLU A 386 -22.57 -31.09 -12.61
CA GLU A 386 -23.41 -31.72 -13.65
C GLU A 386 -23.60 -30.91 -14.95
N LYS A 387 -22.94 -29.75 -15.08
CA LYS A 387 -22.97 -28.93 -16.30
C LYS A 387 -21.71 -29.13 -17.11
N GLU A 388 -21.86 -29.38 -18.41
CA GLU A 388 -20.75 -29.30 -19.36
C GLU A 388 -20.09 -27.93 -19.23
N SER A 389 -18.78 -27.94 -18.96
CA SER A 389 -18.02 -26.76 -18.57
C SER A 389 -16.69 -26.75 -19.30
N VAL A 390 -16.29 -25.55 -19.72
CA VAL A 390 -14.93 -25.28 -20.16
C VAL A 390 -14.12 -24.83 -18.95
N ILE A 391 -12.91 -25.36 -18.80
CA ILE A 391 -11.99 -24.91 -17.77
C ILE A 391 -11.40 -23.56 -18.19
N THR A 392 -11.65 -22.54 -17.39
CA THR A 392 -11.04 -21.21 -17.49
C THR A 392 -10.27 -20.99 -16.20
N GLY A 393 -8.95 -20.93 -16.28
CA GLY A 393 -8.13 -20.97 -15.08
C GLY A 393 -6.88 -20.14 -15.11
N VAL A 394 -6.36 -19.93 -13.91
CA VAL A 394 -5.14 -19.15 -13.64
C VAL A 394 -4.19 -19.93 -12.76
N ASN A 395 -2.90 -19.69 -12.96
CA ASN A 395 -1.91 -20.02 -11.95
C ASN A 395 -2.00 -18.96 -10.85
N TYR A 396 -2.03 -19.38 -9.60
CA TYR A 396 -2.24 -18.44 -8.50
C TYR A 396 -1.23 -18.60 -7.38
N TYR A 397 -0.75 -17.45 -6.94
CA TYR A 397 -0.24 -17.17 -5.61
C TYR A 397 -0.71 -15.76 -5.23
N GLU A 398 -0.83 -15.52 -3.93
CA GLU A 398 -1.23 -14.23 -3.39
C GLU A 398 -0.10 -13.20 -3.59
N SER A 399 -0.45 -11.98 -4.01
CA SER A 399 0.50 -10.95 -4.49
C SER A 399 1.54 -10.46 -3.47
N GLU A 400 1.20 -10.45 -2.18
CA GLU A 400 1.97 -9.88 -1.08
C GLU A 400 2.97 -10.89 -0.50
N ARG A 401 2.53 -12.13 -0.33
CA ARG A 401 3.30 -13.21 0.31
C ARG A 401 3.88 -14.21 -0.67
N GLY A 402 3.44 -14.20 -1.92
CA GLY A 402 3.90 -15.15 -2.94
C GLY A 402 3.71 -16.60 -2.47
N GLU A 403 4.77 -17.38 -2.56
CA GLU A 403 4.82 -18.80 -2.17
C GLU A 403 4.61 -19.02 -0.66
N LEU A 404 4.90 -18.03 0.19
CA LEU A 404 4.70 -18.14 1.64
C LEU A 404 3.22 -18.19 2.03
N MET A 405 2.30 -17.86 1.11
CA MET A 405 0.86 -17.92 1.35
C MET A 405 0.38 -19.29 1.83
N TRP A 406 1.08 -20.38 1.48
CA TRP A 406 0.67 -21.74 1.85
C TRP A 406 1.08 -22.13 3.28
N LEU A 407 2.03 -21.40 3.87
CA LEU A 407 2.41 -21.56 5.27
C LEU A 407 1.62 -20.61 6.17
N LYS A 408 1.49 -19.36 5.75
CA LYS A 408 0.81 -18.28 6.48
C LYS A 408 -0.07 -17.51 5.51
N PRO A 409 -1.24 -18.02 5.13
CA PRO A 409 -2.11 -17.33 4.18
C PRO A 409 -2.59 -16.00 4.75
N ASN A 410 -2.88 -15.06 3.84
CA ASN A 410 -3.83 -14.02 4.13
C ASN A 410 -5.21 -14.49 3.63
N VAL A 411 -6.03 -15.04 4.53
CA VAL A 411 -7.32 -15.66 4.14
C VAL A 411 -8.32 -14.61 3.66
N TRP A 412 -8.29 -13.40 4.23
CA TRP A 412 -9.12 -12.30 3.74
C TRP A 412 -8.83 -12.00 2.28
N ARG A 413 -7.55 -11.87 1.91
CA ARG A 413 -7.16 -11.58 0.53
C ARG A 413 -7.45 -12.75 -0.40
N LEU A 414 -7.18 -13.98 0.04
CA LEU A 414 -7.56 -15.19 -0.71
C LEU A 414 -9.07 -15.22 -1.02
N ALA A 415 -9.91 -14.87 -0.04
CA ALA A 415 -11.35 -14.79 -0.24
C ALA A 415 -11.74 -13.70 -1.25
N GLN A 416 -11.12 -12.51 -1.18
CA GLN A 416 -11.35 -11.44 -2.17
C GLN A 416 -10.95 -11.87 -3.58
N ASP A 417 -9.76 -12.43 -3.74
CA ASP A 417 -9.22 -12.86 -5.04
C ASP A 417 -10.11 -13.96 -5.66
N LEU A 418 -10.53 -14.95 -4.86
CA LEU A 418 -11.44 -16.01 -5.32
C LEU A 418 -12.83 -15.48 -5.70
N ARG A 419 -13.37 -14.49 -4.96
CA ARG A 419 -14.64 -13.84 -5.32
C ARG A 419 -14.50 -13.07 -6.64
N GLN A 420 -13.42 -12.31 -6.81
CA GLN A 420 -13.15 -11.57 -8.05
C GLN A 420 -12.97 -12.52 -9.24
N MET A 421 -12.20 -13.59 -9.08
CA MET A 421 -12.04 -14.64 -10.10
C MET A 421 -13.39 -15.23 -10.53
N ARG A 422 -14.25 -15.55 -9.56
CA ARG A 422 -15.60 -16.06 -9.84
C ARG A 422 -16.45 -15.05 -10.63
N GLN A 423 -16.36 -13.77 -10.30
CA GLN A 423 -17.06 -12.69 -11.03
C GLN A 423 -16.56 -12.56 -12.48
N LEU A 424 -15.27 -12.81 -12.70
CA LEU A 424 -14.64 -12.82 -14.03
C LEU A 424 -14.84 -14.14 -14.80
N GLY A 425 -15.58 -15.10 -14.23
CA GLY A 425 -15.84 -16.39 -14.86
C GLY A 425 -14.63 -17.35 -14.86
N ILE A 426 -13.61 -17.09 -14.02
CA ILE A 426 -12.52 -18.02 -13.73
C ILE A 426 -13.06 -19.11 -12.79
N ASN A 427 -12.98 -20.37 -13.22
CA ASN A 427 -13.57 -21.51 -12.52
C ASN A 427 -12.56 -22.58 -12.11
N TYR A 428 -11.28 -22.38 -12.41
CA TYR A 428 -10.21 -23.28 -12.05
C TYR A 428 -8.97 -22.53 -11.60
N LEU A 429 -8.42 -22.95 -10.47
CA LEU A 429 -7.19 -22.39 -9.93
C LEU A 429 -6.15 -23.51 -9.86
N ARG A 430 -5.00 -23.27 -10.47
CA ARG A 430 -3.84 -24.13 -10.28
C ARG A 430 -2.89 -23.46 -9.28
N PRO A 431 -2.72 -24.03 -8.08
CA PRO A 431 -1.68 -23.60 -7.15
C PRO A 431 -0.31 -23.65 -7.86
N HIS A 432 0.37 -22.51 -7.96
CA HIS A 432 1.60 -22.36 -8.76
C HIS A 432 2.84 -22.96 -8.08
N TYR A 433 3.52 -23.91 -8.74
CA TYR A 433 4.80 -24.54 -8.32
C TYR A 433 4.84 -25.12 -6.88
N HIS A 434 3.88 -25.98 -6.53
CA HIS A 434 3.93 -26.72 -5.26
C HIS A 434 4.47 -28.13 -5.43
N HIS A 435 5.79 -28.28 -5.30
CA HIS A 435 6.32 -29.60 -4.95
C HIS A 435 6.17 -29.78 -3.44
N SER A 436 5.34 -30.74 -3.02
CA SER A 436 5.21 -31.18 -1.61
C SER A 436 6.55 -31.48 -0.92
N LYS A 437 7.57 -31.87 -1.70
CA LYS A 437 8.96 -32.01 -1.24
C LYS A 437 9.52 -30.71 -0.64
N TRP A 438 9.22 -29.56 -1.24
CA TRP A 438 9.72 -28.26 -0.78
C TRP A 438 9.21 -27.90 0.61
N PHE A 439 7.90 -28.03 0.86
CA PHE A 439 7.31 -27.78 2.18
C PHE A 439 7.97 -28.62 3.27
N ARG A 440 8.16 -29.91 3.00
CA ARG A 440 8.85 -30.81 3.91
C ARG A 440 10.26 -30.32 4.22
N ASP A 441 11.02 -29.90 3.21
CA ASP A 441 12.42 -29.51 3.36
C ASP A 441 12.56 -28.11 4.01
N TYR A 442 11.67 -27.16 3.68
CA TYR A 442 11.55 -25.84 4.34
C TYR A 442 11.14 -25.98 5.80
N MET A 443 10.08 -26.74 6.13
CA MET A 443 9.63 -26.95 7.52
C MET A 443 10.73 -27.64 8.35
N LYS A 444 11.46 -28.58 7.75
CA LYS A 444 12.64 -29.18 8.38
C LYS A 444 13.78 -28.20 8.62
N TYR A 445 13.92 -27.14 7.82
CA TYR A 445 14.95 -26.12 7.99
C TYR A 445 14.52 -25.02 8.96
N ALA A 446 13.32 -24.46 8.78
CA ALA A 446 12.76 -23.40 9.62
C ALA A 446 12.52 -23.84 11.08
N HIS A 447 12.47 -25.15 11.35
CA HIS A 447 12.33 -25.71 12.70
C HIS A 447 13.64 -26.35 13.23
N ARG A 448 14.81 -26.06 12.62
CA ARG A 448 16.14 -26.40 13.15
C ARG A 448 16.70 -25.30 14.10
N GLY A 449 15.81 -24.64 14.84
CA GLY A 449 16.16 -23.75 15.94
C GLY A 449 16.06 -24.48 17.26
#